data_AF-A0A093G7P2-F1
#
_entry.id   AF-A0A093G7P2-F1
#
_cell.length_a   1.000
_cell.length_b   1.000
_cell.length_c   1.000
_cell.angle_alpha   90.00
_cell.angle_beta   90.00
_cell.angle_gamma   90.00
#
_symmetry.space_group_name_H-M   'P 1'
#
loop_
_entity.id
_entity.type
_entity.pdbx_description
1 polymer ?
#
loop_
_entity_poly.entity_id
_entity_poly.type
_entity_poly.pdbx_seq_one_letter_code
_entity_poly.pdbx_strand_id
1 'polypeptide(L)'
;CVTQYFEQYRAFCSRHRPQQAVLRDPEPGTDCLLCLEDVGDRQSFRTMVCPACQHAWVHRDCIQGHALQAGISAFRCLLCRDKDQFQQEMLRMGIRIPRR
;
A
#
# COMPACT_ATOMS: atom_id res chain seq x y z
N CYS A 1 0.10 -8.83 -12.24
CA CYS A 1 1.10 -9.62 -11.49
C CYS A 1 1.61 -8.77 -10.34
N VAL A 2 2.25 -9.37 -9.33
CA VAL A 2 2.94 -8.67 -8.22
C VAL A 2 4.35 -9.22 -8.15
N THR A 3 5.34 -8.33 -8.12
CA THR A 3 6.75 -8.69 -7.89
C THR A 3 7.17 -8.09 -6.57
N GLN A 4 7.68 -8.92 -5.67
CA GLN A 4 8.25 -8.49 -4.40
C GLN A 4 9.75 -8.17 -4.62
N TYR A 5 10.21 -7.04 -4.09
CA TYR A 5 11.61 -6.60 -4.21
C TYR A 5 12.39 -6.77 -2.91
N PHE A 6 12.00 -7.77 -2.11
CA PHE A 6 12.61 -8.11 -0.83
C PHE A 6 12.81 -9.62 -0.73
N GLU A 7 13.74 -10.04 0.13
CA GLU A 7 14.12 -11.44 0.37
C GLU A 7 14.36 -12.24 -0.93
N GLN A 8 13.44 -13.17 -1.25
CA GLN A 8 13.56 -14.14 -2.35
C GLN A 8 13.03 -13.62 -3.69
N TYR A 9 12.67 -12.33 -3.79
CA TYR A 9 12.21 -11.71 -5.04
C TYR A 9 11.06 -12.45 -5.73
N ARG A 10 10.03 -12.83 -4.95
CA ARG A 10 8.91 -13.64 -5.44
C ARG A 10 8.05 -12.87 -6.45
N ALA A 11 7.58 -13.59 -7.47
CA ALA A 11 6.64 -13.07 -8.46
C ALA A 11 5.34 -13.88 -8.43
N PHE A 12 4.21 -13.17 -8.46
CA PHE A 12 2.87 -13.74 -8.39
C PHE A 12 2.05 -13.37 -9.63
N CYS A 13 1.33 -14.34 -10.18
CA CYS A 13 0.37 -14.08 -11.25
C CYS A 13 -0.84 -13.29 -10.73
N SER A 14 -1.71 -12.81 -11.62
CA SER A 14 -2.94 -12.11 -11.22
C SER A 14 -3.80 -12.95 -10.28
N ARG A 15 -3.87 -14.27 -10.47
CA ARG A 15 -4.72 -15.17 -9.67
C ARG A 15 -4.15 -15.49 -8.27
N HIS A 16 -2.82 -15.57 -8.14
CA HIS A 16 -2.15 -15.95 -6.89
C HIS A 16 -1.43 -14.78 -6.21
N ARG A 17 -1.75 -13.55 -6.59
CA ARG A 17 -1.17 -12.35 -5.96
C ARG A 17 -1.59 -12.25 -4.49
N PRO A 18 -0.74 -11.69 -3.62
CA PRO A 18 -1.14 -11.38 -2.25
C PRO A 18 -2.29 -10.37 -2.23
N GLN A 19 -3.13 -10.48 -1.21
CA GLN A 19 -4.20 -9.53 -0.88
C GLN A 19 -3.96 -9.02 0.54
N GLN A 20 -4.43 -7.81 0.85
CA GLN A 20 -4.41 -7.30 2.21
C GLN A 20 -5.42 -8.08 3.05
N ALA A 21 -5.04 -8.50 4.25
CA ALA A 21 -5.94 -9.24 5.15
C ALA A 21 -6.95 -8.33 5.89
N VAL A 22 -7.07 -7.07 5.45
CA VAL A 22 -7.98 -6.08 6.04
C VAL A 22 -9.39 -6.33 5.52
N LEU A 23 -10.27 -6.83 6.37
CA LEU A 23 -11.68 -7.11 6.09
C LEU A 23 -12.57 -5.85 6.14
N ARG A 24 -12.06 -4.74 5.60
CA ARG A 24 -12.76 -3.46 5.56
C ARG A 24 -12.64 -2.89 4.16
N ASP A 25 -13.76 -2.48 3.61
CA ASP A 25 -13.82 -1.68 2.39
C ASP A 25 -13.72 -0.19 2.73
N PRO A 26 -13.26 0.66 1.78
CA PRO A 26 -13.33 2.10 1.95
C PRO A 26 -14.79 2.52 2.19
N GLU A 27 -14.99 3.53 3.04
CA GLU A 27 -16.33 4.13 3.16
C GLU A 27 -16.65 4.90 1.86
N PRO A 28 -17.93 4.99 1.45
CA PRO A 28 -18.30 5.75 0.26
C PRO A 28 -17.81 7.20 0.33
N GLY A 29 -17.12 7.67 -0.72
CA GLY A 29 -16.50 8.99 -0.75
C GLY A 29 -15.17 9.08 0.01
N THR A 30 -14.51 7.95 0.26
CA THR A 30 -13.14 7.97 0.75
C THR A 30 -12.20 8.43 -0.37
N ASP A 31 -11.50 9.54 -0.14
CA ASP A 31 -10.49 10.04 -1.06
C ASP A 31 -9.10 9.48 -0.74
N CYS A 32 -8.30 9.34 -1.78
CA CYS A 32 -6.89 8.96 -1.68
C CYS A 32 -6.12 10.08 -0.99
N LEU A 33 -5.41 9.74 0.09
CA LEU A 33 -4.63 10.72 0.86
C LEU A 33 -3.48 11.40 0.09
N LEU A 34 -3.18 10.95 -1.13
CA LEU A 34 -2.06 11.44 -1.94
C LEU A 34 -2.51 12.28 -3.14
N CYS A 35 -3.55 11.87 -3.87
CA CYS A 35 -4.06 12.63 -5.03
C CYS A 35 -5.40 13.33 -4.76
N LEU A 36 -6.06 13.04 -3.64
CA LEU A 36 -7.38 13.58 -3.27
C LEU A 36 -8.49 13.21 -4.26
N GLU A 37 -8.34 12.09 -4.97
CA GLU A 37 -9.38 11.49 -5.80
C GLU A 37 -9.95 10.24 -5.13
N ASP A 38 -11.21 9.92 -5.43
CA ASP A 38 -11.93 8.76 -4.89
C ASP A 38 -11.14 7.44 -5.06
N VAL A 39 -11.02 6.68 -3.96
CA VAL A 39 -10.35 5.36 -4.01
C VAL A 39 -11.28 4.23 -4.47
N GLY A 40 -12.56 4.52 -4.65
CA GLY A 40 -13.61 3.53 -4.87
C GLY A 40 -14.22 3.03 -3.56
N ASP A 41 -15.26 2.24 -3.71
CA ASP A 41 -16.11 1.70 -2.65
C ASP A 41 -15.70 0.29 -2.21
N ARG A 42 -14.70 -0.31 -2.85
CA ARG A 42 -14.29 -1.71 -2.61
C ARG A 42 -12.79 -1.87 -2.61
N GLN A 43 -12.31 -2.73 -1.71
CA GLN A 43 -10.93 -3.16 -1.72
C GLN A 43 -10.61 -3.88 -3.03
N SER A 44 -9.65 -3.34 -3.76
CA SER A 44 -9.22 -3.86 -5.05
C SER A 44 -7.69 -3.91 -5.13
N PHE A 45 -7.17 -4.45 -6.23
CA PHE A 45 -5.73 -4.39 -6.50
C PHE A 45 -5.21 -2.95 -6.70
N ARG A 46 -6.09 -2.00 -7.00
CA ARG A 46 -5.73 -0.60 -7.23
C ARG A 46 -5.72 0.24 -5.94
N THR A 47 -6.22 -0.31 -4.85
CA THR A 47 -6.34 0.37 -3.56
C THR A 47 -5.43 -0.28 -2.54
N MET A 48 -4.86 0.53 -1.67
CA MET A 48 -4.04 0.11 -0.55
C MET A 48 -4.54 0.79 0.72
N VAL A 49 -4.47 0.08 1.85
CA VAL A 49 -4.81 0.60 3.17
C VAL A 49 -3.67 0.35 4.16
N CYS A 50 -3.46 1.26 5.11
CA CYS A 50 -2.55 0.99 6.22
C CYS A 50 -3.09 -0.17 7.08
N PRO A 51 -2.31 -1.24 7.31
CA PRO A 51 -2.76 -2.38 8.12
C PRO A 51 -2.94 -2.02 9.60
N ALA A 52 -2.17 -1.05 10.11
CA ALA A 52 -2.19 -0.67 11.51
C ALA A 52 -3.42 0.16 11.88
N CYS A 53 -3.73 1.21 11.10
CA CYS A 53 -4.87 2.08 11.41
C CYS A 53 -6.14 1.74 10.63
N GLN A 54 -6.06 1.11 9.45
CA GLN A 54 -7.22 0.76 8.62
C GLN A 54 -8.10 1.96 8.20
N HIS A 55 -7.53 3.16 8.25
CA HIS A 55 -8.18 4.42 7.82
C HIS A 55 -7.40 5.12 6.70
N ALA A 56 -6.12 4.81 6.52
CA ALA A 56 -5.30 5.45 5.51
C ALA A 56 -5.44 4.75 4.16
N TRP A 57 -6.40 5.19 3.36
CA TRP A 57 -6.67 4.67 2.03
C TRP A 57 -5.94 5.48 0.95
N VAL A 58 -5.31 4.77 0.03
CA VAL A 58 -4.52 5.36 -1.06
C VAL A 58 -4.59 4.47 -2.30
N HIS A 59 -4.46 5.07 -3.50
CA HIS A 59 -4.24 4.26 -4.69
C HIS A 59 -2.86 3.63 -4.67
N ARG A 60 -2.76 2.41 -5.23
CA ARG A 60 -1.52 1.64 -5.35
C ARG A 60 -0.43 2.40 -6.08
N ASP A 61 -0.78 3.11 -7.15
CA ASP A 61 0.18 3.85 -7.96
C ASP A 61 0.67 5.11 -7.23
N CYS A 62 -0.23 5.82 -6.54
CA CYS A 62 0.13 6.96 -5.71
C CYS A 62 1.11 6.56 -4.59
N ILE A 63 0.81 5.48 -3.85
CA ILE A 63 1.68 5.05 -2.76
C ILE A 63 3.02 4.51 -3.25
N GLN A 64 3.06 3.92 -4.45
CA GLN A 64 4.32 3.54 -5.11
C GLN A 64 5.18 4.77 -5.41
N GLY A 65 4.60 5.86 -5.91
CA GLY A 65 5.30 7.13 -6.11
C GLY A 65 5.84 7.70 -4.80
N HIS A 66 5.00 7.75 -3.77
CA HIS A 66 5.40 8.21 -2.43
C HIS A 66 6.54 7.37 -1.85
N ALA A 67 6.48 6.04 -1.98
CA ALA A 67 7.54 5.13 -1.52
C ALA A 67 8.89 5.40 -2.19
N LEU A 68 8.89 5.63 -3.50
CA LEU A 68 10.11 5.93 -4.27
C LEU A 68 10.74 7.25 -3.84
N GLN A 69 9.93 8.25 -3.50
CA GLN A 69 10.38 9.56 -3.03
C GLN A 69 10.90 9.51 -1.59
N ALA A 70 10.09 8.96 -0.66
CA ALA A 70 10.40 8.97 0.78
C ALA A 70 11.53 8.01 1.16
N GLY A 71 11.64 6.85 0.48
CA GLY A 71 12.61 5.81 0.83
C GLY A 71 12.34 5.17 2.19
N ILE A 72 13.15 4.15 2.54
CA ILE A 72 12.90 3.31 3.72
C ILE A 72 13.00 4.05 5.06
N SER A 73 13.72 5.17 5.11
CA SER A 73 13.90 5.94 6.34
C SER A 73 12.63 6.72 6.72
N ALA A 74 11.97 7.34 5.73
CA ALA A 74 10.86 8.26 5.96
C ALA A 74 9.47 7.70 5.56
N PHE A 75 9.41 6.64 4.78
CA PHE A 75 8.15 6.04 4.32
C PHE A 75 7.39 5.38 5.48
N ARG A 76 6.27 5.98 5.87
CA ARG A 76 5.43 5.55 6.99
C ARG A 76 3.98 5.92 6.71
N CYS A 77 3.04 5.39 7.48
CA CYS A 77 1.63 5.76 7.32
C CYS A 77 1.43 7.27 7.49
N LEU A 78 0.69 7.89 6.58
CA LEU A 78 0.40 9.33 6.59
C LEU A 78 -0.52 9.76 7.74
N LEU A 79 -1.32 8.83 8.29
CA LEU A 79 -2.24 9.11 9.40
C LEU A 79 -1.66 8.72 10.76
N CYS A 80 -1.40 7.44 10.99
CA CYS A 80 -0.99 6.94 12.32
C CYS A 80 0.53 6.94 12.53
N ARG A 81 1.32 7.28 11.51
CA ARG A 81 2.80 7.29 11.55
C ARG A 81 3.45 5.94 11.84
N ASP A 82 2.70 4.85 11.91
CA ASP A 82 3.25 3.50 11.96
C ASP A 82 4.17 3.28 10.76
N LYS A 83 5.38 2.82 11.05
CA LYS A 83 6.42 2.57 10.06
C LYS A 83 6.54 1.08 9.79
N ASP A 84 6.63 0.26 10.84
CA ASP A 84 7.06 -1.13 10.69
C ASP A 84 5.98 -2.00 10.04
N GLN A 85 4.74 -2.01 10.57
CA GLN A 85 3.66 -2.79 9.96
C GLN A 85 3.29 -2.22 8.59
N PHE A 86 3.29 -0.90 8.46
CA PHE A 86 3.04 -0.24 7.19
C PHE A 86 4.04 -0.65 6.11
N GLN A 87 5.35 -0.54 6.38
CA GLN A 87 6.38 -0.91 5.41
C GLN A 87 6.34 -2.40 5.05
N GLN A 88 6.20 -3.28 6.05
CA GLN A 88 6.12 -4.72 5.82
C GLN A 88 4.96 -5.07 4.87
N GLU A 89 3.79 -4.50 5.11
CA GLU A 89 2.63 -4.75 4.26
C GLU A 89 2.79 -4.17 2.86
N MET A 90 3.31 -2.94 2.73
CA MET A 90 3.58 -2.34 1.42
C MET A 90 4.58 -3.19 0.62
N LEU A 91 5.67 -3.66 1.24
CA LEU A 91 6.63 -4.57 0.60
C LEU A 91 5.95 -5.87 0.16
N ARG A 92 5.18 -6.51 1.05
CA ARG A 92 4.46 -7.75 0.76
C ARG A 92 3.52 -7.59 -0.44
N MET A 93 2.91 -6.43 -0.58
CA MET A 93 2.00 -6.09 -1.69
C MET A 93 2.72 -5.61 -2.96
N GLY A 94 4.05 -5.67 -2.96
CA GLY A 94 4.92 -5.39 -4.10
C GLY A 94 5.18 -3.90 -4.33
N ILE A 95 4.98 -3.06 -3.31
CA ILE A 95 5.43 -1.67 -3.34
C ILE A 95 6.93 -1.64 -3.14
N ARG A 96 7.65 -1.07 -4.10
CA ARG A 96 9.10 -0.91 -4.02
C ARG A 96 9.47 0.29 -3.13
N ILE A 97 10.32 0.06 -2.12
CA ILE A 97 10.82 1.09 -1.20
C ILE A 97 12.36 1.10 -1.29
N PRO A 98 13.00 2.14 -1.85
CA PRO A 98 14.45 2.21 -1.96
C PRO A 98 15.12 2.50 -0.61
N ARG A 99 16.31 1.94 -0.39
CA ARG A 99 17.25 2.43 0.62
C ARG A 99 17.99 3.63 0.00
N ARG A 100 17.84 4.81 0.61
CA ARG A 100 18.53 6.05 0.23
C ARG A 100 19.42 6.47 1.38
#